data_AF-A0A165TH42-F1
#
_entry.id   AF-A0A165TH42-F1
#
_cell.length_a   1.000
_cell.length_b   1.000
_cell.length_c   1.000
_cell.angle_alpha   90.00
_cell.angle_beta   90.00
_cell.angle_gamma   90.00
#
_symmetry.space_group_name_H-M   'P 1'
#
loop_
_entity.id
_entity.type
_entity.pdbx_description
1 polymer ?
#
loop_
_entity_poly.entity_id
_entity_poly.type
_entity_poly.pdbx_seq_one_letter_code
_entity_poly.pdbx_strand_id
1 'polypeptide(L)'
;MSYVVKWGRERLHFPLPEPSTKLSYIRKQISDYTQLPENSFKLVHGGAVMKDDTAPISAYSIRPNSTIALIGGESLPTPPKSKSAKSEPRTEQSTLAQIHAERQGVQDGLAKEVDAFVTSLPPSTPDQEQVKTLQPTHARLSELLLQTLLRLDAINAEGGWEDARKERKEAVREVQKVLDRLDGAWAGVKGRR
;
A
#
# COMPACT_ATOMS: atom_id res chain seq x y z
N MET A 1 22.47 -29.51 -25.55
CA MET A 1 21.03 -29.81 -25.36
C MET A 1 20.40 -28.65 -24.61
N SER A 2 19.21 -28.18 -24.96
CA SER A 2 18.58 -26.98 -24.38
C SER A 2 17.20 -27.29 -23.80
N TYR A 3 16.69 -26.40 -22.96
CA TYR A 3 15.30 -26.40 -22.49
C TYR A 3 14.60 -25.11 -22.89
N VAL A 4 13.26 -25.14 -22.92
CA VAL A 4 12.43 -24.02 -23.33
C VAL A 4 11.71 -23.44 -22.13
N VAL A 5 11.80 -22.12 -21.95
CA VAL A 5 11.06 -21.36 -20.94
C VAL A 5 9.98 -20.54 -21.65
N LYS A 6 8.72 -20.83 -21.35
CA LYS A 6 7.58 -20.04 -21.82
C LYS A 6 7.37 -18.86 -20.88
N TRP A 7 7.53 -17.65 -21.39
CA TRP A 7 7.28 -16.41 -20.66
C TRP A 7 6.22 -15.59 -21.39
N GLY A 8 4.98 -15.61 -20.88
CA GLY A 8 3.85 -14.98 -21.56
C GLY A 8 3.64 -15.55 -22.97
N ARG A 9 3.90 -14.72 -23.99
CA ARG A 9 3.84 -15.09 -25.42
C ARG A 9 5.19 -15.49 -26.01
N GLU A 10 6.28 -15.28 -25.27
CA GLU A 10 7.64 -15.56 -25.72
C GLU A 10 8.12 -16.94 -25.28
N ARG A 11 9.05 -17.52 -26.04
CA ARG A 11 9.71 -18.80 -25.76
C ARG A 11 11.21 -18.59 -25.76
N LEU A 12 11.80 -18.63 -24.59
CA LEU A 12 13.24 -18.46 -24.38
C LEU A 12 13.92 -19.81 -24.37
N HIS A 13 15.05 -19.92 -25.05
CA HIS A 13 15.83 -21.14 -25.13
C HIS A 13 17.10 -21.00 -24.31
N PHE A 14 17.31 -21.91 -23.36
CA PHE A 14 18.46 -21.87 -22.47
C PHE A 14 19.27 -23.16 -22.55
N PRO A 15 20.61 -23.10 -22.40
CA PRO A 15 21.45 -24.29 -22.36
C PRO A 15 21.10 -25.12 -21.12
N LEU A 16 20.91 -26.43 -21.29
CA LEU A 16 20.62 -27.33 -20.18
C LEU A 16 21.91 -27.57 -19.37
N PRO A 17 21.95 -27.19 -18.07
CA PRO A 17 23.09 -27.48 -17.21
C PRO A 17 23.09 -28.94 -16.73
N GLU A 18 24.13 -29.36 -16.02
CA GLU A 18 24.24 -30.74 -15.56
C GLU A 18 23.06 -31.15 -14.65
N PRO A 19 22.60 -32.41 -14.66
CA PRO A 19 21.46 -32.87 -13.86
C PRO A 19 21.60 -32.69 -12.33
N SER A 20 22.83 -32.57 -11.85
CA SER A 20 23.21 -32.28 -10.45
C SER A 20 23.12 -30.79 -10.10
N THR A 21 23.01 -29.91 -11.09
CA THR A 21 22.95 -28.45 -10.91
C THR A 21 21.67 -28.08 -10.16
N LYS A 22 21.78 -27.11 -9.26
CA LYS A 22 20.66 -26.60 -8.47
C LYS A 22 19.71 -25.78 -9.31
N LEU A 23 18.43 -25.80 -8.92
CA LEU A 23 17.41 -24.99 -9.56
C LEU A 23 17.70 -23.48 -9.46
N SER A 24 18.35 -23.02 -8.37
CA SER A 24 18.78 -21.61 -8.22
C SER A 24 19.59 -21.09 -9.40
N TYR A 25 20.43 -21.94 -10.01
CA TYR A 25 21.24 -21.56 -11.18
C TYR A 25 20.36 -21.25 -12.39
N ILE A 26 19.36 -22.10 -12.66
CA ILE A 26 18.38 -21.86 -13.73
C ILE A 26 17.56 -20.60 -13.43
N ARG A 27 17.13 -20.42 -12.18
CA ARG A 27 16.37 -19.23 -11.76
C ARG A 27 17.18 -17.95 -11.98
N LYS A 28 18.45 -17.93 -11.56
CA LYS A 28 19.36 -16.80 -11.77
C LYS A 28 19.59 -16.51 -13.25
N GLN A 29 19.84 -17.55 -14.07
CA GLN A 29 20.05 -17.39 -15.50
C GLN A 29 18.80 -16.79 -16.21
N ILE A 30 17.60 -17.19 -15.78
CA ILE A 30 16.35 -16.63 -16.31
C ILE A 30 16.13 -15.20 -15.79
N SER A 31 16.45 -14.92 -14.52
CA SER A 31 16.42 -13.59 -13.92
C SER A 31 17.35 -12.62 -14.65
N ASP A 32 18.59 -13.01 -14.91
CA ASP A 32 19.58 -12.20 -15.64
C ASP A 32 19.13 -11.89 -17.07
N TYR A 33 18.45 -12.85 -17.72
CA TYR A 33 17.94 -12.66 -19.08
C TYR A 33 16.67 -11.81 -19.15
N THR A 34 15.70 -12.08 -18.26
CA THR A 34 14.40 -11.40 -18.25
C THR A 34 14.42 -10.09 -17.45
N GLN A 35 15.51 -9.81 -16.72
CA GLN A 35 15.65 -8.71 -15.77
C GLN A 35 14.56 -8.72 -14.68
N LEU A 36 14.03 -9.91 -14.38
CA LEU A 36 13.02 -10.11 -13.34
C LEU A 36 13.69 -10.59 -12.06
N PRO A 37 13.35 -10.03 -10.88
CA PRO A 37 13.86 -10.53 -9.62
C PRO A 37 13.53 -12.02 -9.43
N GLU A 38 14.47 -12.81 -8.90
CA GLU A 38 14.32 -14.26 -8.68
C GLU A 38 13.05 -14.66 -7.90
N ASN A 39 12.58 -13.78 -7.00
CA ASN A 39 11.38 -13.96 -6.17
C ASN A 39 10.06 -13.51 -6.85
N SER A 40 10.15 -12.83 -8.00
CA SER A 40 8.99 -12.24 -8.70
C SER A 40 8.28 -13.22 -9.64
N PHE A 41 8.93 -14.33 -10.00
CA PHE A 41 8.41 -15.32 -10.91
C PHE A 41 8.48 -16.74 -10.34
N LYS A 42 7.58 -17.59 -10.81
CA LYS A 42 7.50 -19.01 -10.46
C LYS A 42 7.78 -19.86 -11.68
N LEU A 43 8.56 -20.90 -11.49
CA LEU A 43 8.85 -21.90 -12.52
C LEU A 43 7.91 -23.08 -12.34
N VAL A 44 7.24 -23.48 -13.42
CA VAL A 44 6.30 -24.61 -13.43
C VAL A 44 6.73 -25.59 -14.50
N HIS A 45 6.93 -26.85 -14.12
CA HIS A 45 7.32 -27.93 -15.03
C HIS A 45 6.46 -29.16 -14.74
N GLY A 46 5.86 -29.76 -15.77
CA GLY A 46 5.03 -30.96 -15.62
C GLY A 46 3.80 -30.78 -14.71
N GLY A 47 3.29 -29.55 -14.55
CA GLY A 47 2.17 -29.24 -13.66
C GLY A 47 2.56 -28.98 -12.20
N ALA A 48 3.83 -29.15 -11.82
CA ALA A 48 4.34 -28.86 -10.50
C ALA A 48 5.04 -27.50 -10.45
N VAL A 49 4.74 -26.70 -9.41
CA VAL A 49 5.44 -25.44 -9.15
C VAL A 49 6.75 -25.76 -8.42
N MET A 50 7.87 -25.39 -9.05
CA MET A 50 9.20 -25.58 -8.50
C MET A 50 9.50 -24.43 -7.54
N LYS A 51 9.55 -24.74 -6.24
CA LYS A 51 9.73 -23.75 -5.16
C LYS A 51 11.06 -23.87 -4.44
N ASP A 52 11.65 -25.07 -4.43
CA ASP A 52 12.90 -25.30 -3.73
C ASP A 52 14.08 -25.14 -4.70
N ASP A 53 14.79 -24.03 -4.52
CA ASP A 53 15.94 -23.65 -5.34
C ASP A 53 17.22 -24.40 -4.98
N THR A 54 17.21 -25.15 -3.86
CA THR A 54 18.34 -25.96 -3.41
C THR A 54 18.33 -27.37 -3.99
N ALA A 55 17.16 -27.84 -4.45
CA ALA A 55 17.01 -29.14 -5.08
C ALA A 55 17.65 -29.17 -6.50
N PRO A 56 18.24 -30.31 -6.90
CA PRO A 56 18.83 -30.47 -8.22
C PRO A 56 17.75 -30.50 -9.31
N ILE A 57 18.08 -30.05 -10.52
CA ILE A 57 17.14 -30.01 -11.64
C ILE A 57 16.60 -31.40 -12.03
N SER A 58 17.36 -32.46 -11.74
CA SER A 58 16.95 -33.85 -11.91
C SER A 58 15.77 -34.23 -11.02
N ALA A 59 15.66 -33.67 -9.80
CA ALA A 59 14.53 -33.92 -8.90
C ALA A 59 13.20 -33.40 -9.48
N TYR A 60 13.27 -32.40 -10.36
CA TYR A 60 12.11 -31.83 -11.05
C TYR A 60 11.88 -32.41 -12.45
N SER A 61 12.60 -33.49 -12.79
CA SER A 61 12.53 -34.15 -14.10
C SER A 61 12.81 -33.21 -15.29
N ILE A 62 13.67 -32.20 -15.10
CA ILE A 62 14.10 -31.33 -16.20
C ILE A 62 15.05 -32.11 -17.10
N ARG A 63 14.65 -32.29 -18.37
CA ARG A 63 15.36 -33.05 -19.39
C ARG A 63 15.64 -32.16 -20.61
N PRO A 64 16.50 -32.62 -21.54
CA PRO A 64 16.60 -32.01 -22.86
C PRO A 64 15.21 -31.84 -23.50
N ASN A 65 14.92 -30.65 -24.03
CA ASN A 65 13.62 -30.27 -24.59
C ASN A 65 12.46 -30.15 -23.59
N SER A 66 12.74 -30.13 -22.28
CA SER A 66 11.74 -29.79 -21.26
C SER A 66 11.18 -28.39 -21.49
N THR A 67 9.87 -28.25 -21.23
CA THR A 67 9.17 -26.96 -21.31
C THR A 67 8.82 -26.48 -19.90
N ILE A 68 9.45 -25.40 -19.47
CA ILE A 68 9.19 -24.75 -18.19
C ILE A 68 8.29 -23.54 -18.47
N ALA A 69 7.20 -23.39 -17.73
CA ALA A 69 6.39 -22.17 -17.77
C ALA A 69 6.87 -21.21 -16.68
N LEU A 70 7.21 -20.00 -17.08
CA LEU A 70 7.49 -18.88 -16.18
C LEU A 70 6.20 -18.11 -15.95
N ILE A 71 5.77 -18.08 -14.69
CA ILE A 71 4.51 -17.46 -14.26
C ILE A 71 4.83 -16.35 -13.26
N GLY A 72 4.54 -15.10 -13.64
CA GLY A 72 4.87 -13.90 -12.87
C GLY A 72 6.01 -13.11 -13.49
N GLY A 73 6.27 -11.91 -12.96
CA GLY A 73 7.29 -10.99 -13.47
C GLY A 73 6.96 -10.41 -14.86
N GLU A 74 5.90 -9.61 -14.97
CA GLU A 74 5.74 -8.72 -16.12
C GLU A 74 6.61 -7.48 -15.90
N SER A 75 7.59 -7.26 -16.78
CA SER A 75 8.38 -6.04 -16.82
C SER A 75 7.58 -4.93 -17.51
N LEU A 76 7.12 -3.94 -16.74
CA LEU A 76 6.77 -2.62 -17.27
C LEU A 76 7.77 -1.61 -16.68
N PRO A 77 8.41 -0.74 -17.50
CA PRO A 77 9.16 0.38 -16.99
C PRO A 77 8.15 1.49 -16.66
N THR A 78 7.84 1.68 -15.38
CA THR A 78 7.14 2.88 -14.90
C THR A 78 7.39 3.03 -13.38
N PRO A 79 7.52 4.27 -12.87
CA PRO A 79 7.94 4.55 -11.50
C PRO A 79 6.92 4.01 -10.48
N PRO A 80 7.33 3.80 -9.21
CA PRO A 80 6.64 2.91 -8.30
C PRO A 80 5.31 3.51 -7.85
N LYS A 81 4.22 3.13 -8.52
CA LYS A 81 2.85 3.25 -8.00
C LYS A 81 2.04 1.99 -8.32
N SER A 82 2.10 1.07 -7.34
CA SER A 82 0.96 0.38 -6.74
C SER A 82 -0.01 -0.40 -7.65
N LYS A 83 -0.06 -1.73 -7.48
CA LYS A 83 -1.11 -2.49 -6.73
C LYS A 83 -1.13 -3.95 -7.18
N SER A 84 -0.76 -4.86 -6.26
CA SER A 84 -1.39 -6.17 -6.13
C SER A 84 -1.00 -6.79 -4.79
N ALA A 85 -2.00 -6.91 -3.93
CA ALA A 85 -1.94 -7.48 -2.60
C ALA A 85 -1.45 -8.92 -2.62
N LYS A 86 -0.24 -9.14 -2.13
CA LYS A 86 0.04 -10.21 -1.18
C LYS A 86 0.47 -9.51 0.09
N SER A 87 -0.23 -9.82 1.17
CA SER A 87 0.14 -9.47 2.53
C SER A 87 1.64 -9.71 2.74
N GLU A 88 2.43 -8.63 2.71
CA GLU A 88 3.54 -8.52 3.64
C GLU A 88 2.97 -8.86 5.02
N PRO A 89 3.69 -9.60 5.88
CA PRO A 89 3.27 -9.70 7.26
C PRO A 89 3.08 -8.26 7.75
N ARG A 90 1.86 -7.91 8.16
CA ARG A 90 1.62 -6.60 8.78
C ARG A 90 2.58 -6.56 9.96
N THR A 91 3.59 -5.72 9.87
CA THR A 91 4.52 -5.49 10.98
C THR A 91 3.98 -4.32 11.79
N GLU A 92 4.35 -4.29 13.07
CA GLU A 92 4.07 -3.14 13.92
C GLU A 92 4.59 -1.84 13.29
N GLN A 93 5.78 -1.88 12.69
CA GLN A 93 6.39 -0.73 12.00
C GLN A 93 5.58 -0.25 10.78
N SER A 94 5.08 -1.17 9.95
CA SER A 94 4.21 -0.81 8.81
C SER A 94 2.92 -0.16 9.28
N THR A 95 2.32 -0.70 10.36
CA THR A 95 1.11 -0.16 10.98
C THR A 95 1.35 1.23 11.58
N LEU A 96 2.47 1.41 12.29
CA LEU A 96 2.91 2.71 12.82
C LEU A 96 3.12 3.72 11.69
N ALA A 97 3.82 3.35 10.63
CA ALA A 97 4.05 4.22 9.48
C ALA A 97 2.71 4.66 8.84
N GLN A 98 1.73 3.76 8.75
CA GLN A 98 0.39 4.10 8.26
C GLN A 98 -0.32 5.11 9.18
N ILE A 99 -0.25 4.92 10.49
CA ILE A 99 -0.84 5.85 11.47
C ILE A 99 -0.17 7.23 11.36
N HIS A 100 1.16 7.28 11.31
CA HIS A 100 1.91 8.53 11.17
C HIS A 100 1.57 9.25 9.87
N ALA A 101 1.45 8.52 8.75
CA ALA A 101 1.10 9.11 7.46
C ALA A 101 -0.30 9.76 7.48
N GLU A 102 -1.31 9.08 8.07
CA GLU A 102 -2.65 9.66 8.24
C GLU A 102 -2.61 10.89 9.16
N ARG A 103 -1.90 10.81 10.29
CA ARG A 103 -1.76 11.94 11.23
C ARG A 103 -1.09 13.14 10.55
N GLN A 104 -0.03 12.91 9.80
CA GLN A 104 0.70 13.97 9.11
C GLN A 104 -0.15 14.59 7.99
N GLY A 105 -0.92 13.80 7.25
CA GLY A 105 -1.87 14.33 6.26
C GLY A 105 -2.92 15.27 6.87
N VAL A 106 -3.39 14.97 8.10
CA VAL A 106 -4.29 15.86 8.84
C VAL A 106 -3.55 17.13 9.26
N GLN A 107 -2.37 17.02 9.87
CA GLN A 107 -1.62 18.18 10.36
C GLN A 107 -1.19 19.11 9.23
N ASP A 108 -0.70 18.57 8.12
CA ASP A 108 -0.14 19.36 7.03
C ASP A 108 -1.18 19.89 6.04
N GLY A 109 -2.36 19.26 5.97
CA GLY A 109 -3.46 19.65 5.11
C GLY A 109 -4.65 20.17 5.89
N LEU A 110 -5.46 19.25 6.43
CA LEU A 110 -6.78 19.57 6.99
C LEU A 110 -6.73 20.55 8.16
N ALA A 111 -5.77 20.44 9.06
CA ALA A 111 -5.63 21.35 10.20
C ALA A 111 -5.31 22.78 9.73
N LYS A 112 -4.43 22.94 8.74
CA LYS A 112 -4.13 24.27 8.17
C LYS A 112 -5.32 24.85 7.42
N GLU A 113 -6.08 24.02 6.69
CA GLU A 113 -7.31 24.46 6.04
C GLU A 113 -8.40 24.88 7.05
N VAL A 114 -8.56 24.12 8.14
CA VAL A 114 -9.46 24.48 9.25
C VAL A 114 -9.01 25.79 9.87
N ASP A 115 -7.72 25.98 10.11
CA ASP A 115 -7.19 27.21 10.70
C ASP A 115 -7.41 28.42 9.80
N ALA A 116 -7.18 28.27 8.50
CA ALA A 116 -7.47 29.29 7.51
C ALA A 116 -8.98 29.61 7.47
N PHE A 117 -9.83 28.57 7.49
CA PHE A 117 -11.28 28.74 7.50
C PHE A 117 -11.75 29.48 8.76
N VAL A 118 -11.35 29.02 9.95
CA VAL A 118 -11.69 29.64 11.23
C VAL A 118 -11.21 31.08 11.30
N THR A 119 -10.02 31.38 10.79
CA THR A 119 -9.48 32.75 10.73
C THR A 119 -10.24 33.63 9.73
N SER A 120 -10.78 33.04 8.66
CA SER A 120 -11.59 33.75 7.66
C SER A 120 -13.03 34.03 8.12
N LEU A 121 -13.48 33.43 9.22
CA LEU A 121 -14.82 33.65 9.73
C LEU A 121 -14.97 35.10 10.22
N PRO A 122 -16.13 35.74 9.95
CA PRO A 122 -16.38 37.09 10.40
C PRO A 122 -16.45 37.16 11.94
N PRO A 123 -15.94 38.24 12.57
CA PRO A 123 -15.95 38.40 14.02
C PRO A 123 -17.35 38.72 14.58
N SER A 124 -18.30 39.08 13.72
CA SER A 124 -19.69 39.39 14.06
C SER A 124 -20.63 38.33 13.50
N THR A 125 -21.83 38.21 14.07
CA THR A 125 -22.87 37.27 13.60
C THR A 125 -23.09 37.44 12.09
N PRO A 126 -22.77 36.44 11.27
CA PRO A 126 -22.92 36.54 9.82
C PRO A 126 -24.39 36.54 9.40
N ASP A 127 -24.68 37.26 8.32
CA ASP A 127 -26.00 37.24 7.69
C ASP A 127 -26.30 35.88 7.05
N GLN A 128 -27.58 35.58 6.80
CA GLN A 128 -27.98 34.26 6.27
C GLN A 128 -27.32 33.90 4.92
N GLU A 129 -27.02 34.88 4.07
CA GLU A 129 -26.31 34.62 2.81
C GLU A 129 -24.87 34.19 3.04
N GLN A 130 -24.17 34.81 4.01
CA GLN A 130 -22.80 34.45 4.37
C GLN A 130 -22.74 33.06 5.02
N VAL A 131 -23.73 32.71 5.85
CA VAL A 131 -23.82 31.35 6.39
C VAL A 131 -23.98 30.32 5.28
N LYS A 132 -24.80 30.61 4.26
CA LYS A 132 -25.00 29.71 3.10
C LYS A 132 -23.74 29.53 2.26
N THR A 133 -22.88 30.55 2.15
CA THR A 133 -21.61 30.44 1.40
C THR A 133 -20.53 29.71 2.19
N LEU A 134 -20.52 29.83 3.53
CA LEU A 134 -19.53 29.18 4.40
C LEU A 134 -19.89 27.72 4.74
N GLN A 135 -21.18 27.37 4.71
CA GLN A 135 -21.67 26.05 5.10
C GLN A 135 -21.10 24.89 4.27
N PRO A 136 -20.97 24.98 2.92
CA PRO A 136 -20.35 23.93 2.13
C PRO A 136 -18.89 23.66 2.52
N THR A 137 -18.13 24.72 2.80
CA THR A 137 -16.73 24.61 3.22
C THR A 137 -16.61 23.94 4.58
N HIS A 138 -17.44 24.35 5.55
CA HIS A 138 -17.54 23.69 6.84
C HIS A 138 -17.88 22.20 6.68
N ALA A 139 -18.95 21.88 5.94
CA ALA A 139 -19.40 20.50 5.74
C ALA A 139 -18.33 19.63 5.06
N ARG A 140 -17.60 20.18 4.07
CA ARG A 140 -16.48 19.50 3.43
C ARG A 140 -15.38 19.17 4.43
N LEU A 141 -14.98 20.14 5.26
CA LEU A 141 -13.91 19.95 6.24
C LEU A 141 -14.31 18.94 7.33
N SER A 142 -15.54 19.04 7.86
CA SER A 142 -16.06 18.07 8.84
C SER A 142 -16.08 16.65 8.25
N GLU A 143 -16.55 16.49 7.03
CA GLU A 143 -16.60 15.19 6.35
C GLU A 143 -15.20 14.60 6.15
N LEU A 144 -14.22 15.39 5.69
CA LEU A 144 -12.85 14.92 5.48
C LEU A 144 -12.17 14.51 6.80
N LEU A 145 -12.43 15.22 7.89
CA LEU A 145 -11.93 14.86 9.21
C LEU A 145 -12.59 13.58 9.73
N LEU A 146 -13.90 13.42 9.56
CA LEU A 146 -14.64 12.19 9.91
C LEU A 146 -14.15 10.98 9.11
N GLN A 147 -13.92 11.14 7.81
CA GLN A 147 -13.33 10.09 6.98
C GLN A 147 -11.94 9.69 7.49
N THR A 148 -11.16 10.64 7.99
CA THR A 148 -9.83 10.36 8.55
C THR A 148 -9.92 9.60 9.87
N LEU A 149 -10.89 9.92 10.73
CA LEU A 149 -11.18 9.12 11.92
C LEU A 149 -11.52 7.67 11.55
N LEU A 150 -12.42 7.47 10.58
CA LEU A 150 -12.79 6.13 10.13
C LEU A 150 -11.59 5.34 9.56
N ARG A 151 -10.68 6.01 8.83
CA ARG A 151 -9.45 5.39 8.34
C ARG A 151 -8.52 4.99 9.49
N LEU A 152 -8.35 5.84 10.50
CA LEU A 152 -7.57 5.54 11.69
C LEU A 152 -8.17 4.37 12.50
N ASP A 153 -9.49 4.33 12.66
CA ASP A 153 -10.19 3.25 13.36
C ASP A 153 -10.10 1.90 12.63
N ALA A 154 -10.06 1.93 11.30
CA ALA A 154 -9.87 0.73 10.47
C ALA A 154 -8.45 0.13 10.59
N ILE A 155 -7.48 0.85 11.18
CA ILE A 155 -6.13 0.33 11.43
C ILE A 155 -6.19 -0.63 12.62
N ASN A 156 -6.20 -1.94 12.33
CA ASN A 156 -6.13 -2.99 13.33
C ASN A 156 -4.68 -3.22 13.79
N ALA A 157 -4.43 -2.95 15.06
CA ALA A 157 -3.21 -3.38 15.74
C ALA A 157 -3.40 -4.79 16.33
N GLU A 158 -2.71 -5.78 15.76
CA GLU A 158 -2.76 -7.18 16.20
C GLU A 158 -2.26 -7.33 17.66
N GLY A 159 -2.61 -8.45 18.29
CA GLY A 159 -2.32 -8.70 19.70
C GLY A 159 -0.82 -8.65 20.01
N GLY A 160 -0.35 -7.57 20.63
CA GLY A 160 1.04 -7.36 21.02
C GLY A 160 1.61 -5.99 20.64
N TRP A 161 0.95 -5.22 19.76
CA TRP A 161 1.45 -3.91 19.30
C TRP A 161 0.91 -2.75 20.15
N GLU A 162 1.44 -2.61 21.36
CA GLU A 162 1.00 -1.56 22.29
C GLU A 162 1.33 -0.15 21.77
N ASP A 163 2.48 0.02 21.12
CA ASP A 163 2.90 1.30 20.56
C ASP A 163 1.98 1.71 19.41
N ALA A 164 1.63 0.79 18.51
CA ALA A 164 0.66 1.07 17.44
C ALA A 164 -0.73 1.47 17.97
N ARG A 165 -1.19 0.85 19.08
CA ARG A 165 -2.47 1.24 19.71
C ARG A 165 -2.39 2.62 20.35
N LYS A 166 -1.29 2.91 21.03
CA LYS A 166 -1.04 4.21 21.65
C LYS A 166 -1.00 5.31 20.58
N GLU A 167 -0.22 5.11 19.52
CA GLU A 167 -0.07 6.08 18.44
C GLU A 167 -1.41 6.31 17.72
N ARG A 168 -2.19 5.24 17.44
CA ARG A 168 -3.53 5.37 16.87
C ARG A 168 -4.44 6.23 17.75
N LYS A 169 -4.41 6.02 19.06
CA LYS A 169 -5.22 6.79 20.02
C LYS A 169 -4.79 8.26 20.07
N GLU A 170 -3.49 8.52 19.97
CA GLU A 170 -2.97 9.89 19.89
C GLU A 170 -3.40 10.57 18.59
N ALA A 171 -3.28 9.91 17.44
CA ALA A 171 -3.76 10.41 16.15
C ALA A 171 -5.27 10.71 16.17
N VAL A 172 -6.10 9.81 16.71
CA VAL A 172 -7.55 10.02 16.86
C VAL A 172 -7.85 11.25 17.71
N ARG A 173 -7.16 11.41 18.85
CA ARG A 173 -7.32 12.59 19.73
C ARG A 173 -6.96 13.89 19.03
N GLU A 174 -5.93 13.89 18.17
CA GLU A 174 -5.56 15.08 17.40
C GLU A 174 -6.63 15.44 16.38
N VAL A 175 -7.14 14.48 15.61
CA VAL A 175 -8.21 14.72 14.64
C VAL A 175 -9.47 15.24 15.36
N GLN A 176 -9.81 14.65 16.51
CA GLN A 176 -10.93 15.12 17.35
C GLN A 176 -10.74 16.57 17.80
N LYS A 177 -9.55 16.97 18.25
CA LYS A 177 -9.27 18.37 18.62
C LYS A 177 -9.46 19.34 17.45
N VAL A 178 -9.09 18.94 16.23
CA VAL A 178 -9.28 19.76 15.02
C VAL A 178 -10.77 19.87 14.69
N LEU A 179 -11.54 18.78 14.80
CA LEU A 179 -12.99 18.78 14.67
C LEU A 179 -13.66 19.69 15.69
N ASP A 180 -13.33 19.54 16.98
CA ASP A 180 -13.89 20.35 18.06
C ASP A 180 -13.66 21.85 17.83
N ARG A 181 -12.49 22.22 17.29
CA ARG A 181 -12.17 23.60 16.93
C ARG A 181 -13.02 24.10 15.77
N LEU A 182 -13.17 23.30 14.71
CA LEU A 182 -14.01 23.63 13.56
C LEU A 182 -15.47 23.82 13.99
N ASP A 183 -16.02 22.85 14.73
CA ASP A 183 -17.40 22.86 15.20
C ASP A 183 -17.64 23.98 16.21
N GLY A 184 -16.68 24.25 17.10
CA GLY A 184 -16.74 25.36 18.06
C GLY A 184 -16.80 26.72 17.37
N ALA A 185 -15.98 26.93 16.34
CA ALA A 185 -16.03 28.16 15.54
C ALA A 185 -17.33 28.28 14.75
N TRP A 186 -17.82 27.17 14.19
CA TRP A 186 -19.07 27.12 13.44
C TRP A 186 -20.32 27.32 14.31
N ALA A 187 -20.29 26.86 15.57
CA ALA A 187 -21.34 27.13 16.54
C ALA A 187 -21.49 28.64 16.83
N GLY A 188 -20.38 29.38 16.81
CA GLY A 188 -20.39 30.85 16.87
C GLY A 188 -21.09 31.49 15.67
N VAL A 189 -20.86 30.95 14.47
CA VAL A 189 -21.47 31.41 13.21
C VAL A 189 -22.97 31.19 13.16
N LYS A 190 -23.47 30.04 13.62
CA LYS A 190 -24.91 29.75 13.64
C LYS A 190 -25.68 30.46 14.76
N GLY A 191 -24.97 31.13 15.67
CA GLY A 191 -25.53 31.62 16.93
C GLY A 191 -25.85 30.45 17.85
N ARG A 192 -25.45 30.53 19.12
CA ARG A 192 -25.97 29.66 20.17
C ARG A 192 -27.48 29.86 20.23
N ARG A 193 -28.22 28.99 19.56
CA ARG A 193 -29.68 28.93 19.64
C ARG A 193 -30.10 28.33 20.98
#